data_AF-A0A6B3NW62-F1
#
_entry.id   AF-A0A6B3NW62-F1
#
_cell.length_a   1.000
_cell.length_b   1.000
_cell.length_c   1.000
_cell.angle_alpha   90.00
_cell.angle_beta   90.00
_cell.angle_gamma   90.00
#
_symmetry.space_group_name_H-M   'P 1'
#
loop_
_entity.id
_entity.type
_entity.pdbx_description
1 polymer ?
#
loop_
_entity_poly.entity_id
_entity_poly.type
_entity_poly.pdbx_seq_one_letter_code
_entity_poly.pdbx_strand_id
1 'polypeptide(L)'
;MKTDLNFKRQRTLFYVSATCAGLFGLYSIAIFNYWTSVNDVLFFGLMGLLSISGLFNILCSADVATTLSVEGDQVCYFDGKHYRVAVPVAEVTEVKVQNLLLCNRLIVDFSGSRRLARFNIDNPEAFRDYLLQAKAGAAVAA
;
A
#
# COMPACT_ATOMS: atom_id res chain seq x y z
N MET A 1 15.75 -17.07 13.07
CA MET A 1 15.97 -17.36 11.63
C MET A 1 14.65 -17.79 11.00
N LYS A 2 13.85 -16.85 10.50
CA LYS A 2 12.56 -17.06 9.80
C LYS A 2 12.39 -15.89 8.81
N THR A 3 13.14 -15.91 7.71
CA THR A 3 13.12 -14.82 6.70
C THR A 3 12.79 -15.30 5.28
N ASP A 4 12.72 -16.62 5.04
CA ASP A 4 12.53 -17.17 3.69
C ASP A 4 11.09 -17.21 3.17
N LEU A 5 10.08 -17.15 4.05
CA LEU A 5 8.69 -17.34 3.64
C LEU A 5 8.08 -16.13 2.92
N ASN A 6 8.49 -14.91 3.26
CA ASN A 6 7.93 -13.69 2.67
C ASN A 6 8.52 -13.35 1.30
N PHE A 7 9.82 -13.61 1.09
CA PHE A 7 10.49 -13.33 -0.18
C PHE A 7 9.98 -14.25 -1.31
N LYS A 8 9.75 -15.53 -1.02
CA LYS A 8 9.12 -16.46 -1.96
C LYS A 8 7.69 -16.03 -2.31
N ARG A 9 6.90 -15.55 -1.34
CA ARG A 9 5.53 -15.08 -1.57
C ARG A 9 5.46 -13.84 -2.46
N GLN A 10 6.32 -12.84 -2.25
CA GLN A 10 6.40 -11.66 -3.11
C GLN A 10 6.78 -12.03 -4.55
N ARG A 11 7.77 -12.91 -4.74
CA ARG A 11 8.15 -13.39 -6.09
C ARG A 11 7.00 -14.12 -6.77
N THR A 12 6.32 -15.02 -6.05
CA THR A 12 5.16 -15.73 -6.58
C THR A 12 4.03 -14.76 -6.96
N LEU A 13 3.75 -13.74 -6.15
CA LEU A 13 2.75 -12.73 -6.46
C LEU A 13 3.12 -11.91 -7.70
N PHE A 14 4.39 -11.54 -7.86
CA PHE A 14 4.86 -10.85 -9.05
C PHE A 14 4.64 -11.70 -10.31
N TYR A 15 5.02 -12.99 -10.28
CA TYR A 15 4.81 -13.90 -11.40
C TYR A 15 3.33 -14.13 -11.70
N VAL A 16 2.48 -14.29 -10.68
CA VAL A 16 1.03 -14.44 -10.87
C VAL A 16 0.46 -13.18 -11.53
N SER A 17 0.85 -11.99 -11.06
CA SER A 17 0.36 -10.73 -11.62
C SER A 17 0.77 -10.54 -13.09
N ALA A 18 2.04 -10.83 -13.43
CA ALA A 18 2.54 -10.80 -14.79
C ALA A 18 1.83 -11.82 -15.70
N THR A 19 1.55 -13.02 -15.17
CA THR A 19 0.85 -14.07 -15.92
C THR A 19 -0.60 -13.68 -16.19
N CYS A 20 -1.31 -13.13 -15.21
CA CYS A 20 -2.67 -12.64 -15.38
C CYS A 20 -2.74 -11.46 -16.38
N ALA A 21 -1.76 -10.55 -16.34
CA ALA A 21 -1.65 -9.46 -17.31
C ALA A 21 -1.42 -9.97 -18.74
N GLY A 22 -0.52 -10.94 -18.91
CA GLY A 22 -0.27 -11.58 -20.21
C GLY A 22 -1.50 -12.30 -20.76
N LEU A 23 -2.19 -13.08 -19.90
CA LEU A 23 -3.44 -13.77 -20.27
C LEU A 23 -4.55 -12.80 -20.62
N PHE A 24 -4.70 -11.70 -19.88
CA PHE A 24 -5.67 -10.66 -20.22
C PHE A 24 -5.38 -10.00 -21.56
N GLY A 25 -4.11 -9.71 -21.87
CA GLY A 25 -3.70 -9.20 -23.18
C GLY A 25 -4.06 -10.15 -24.31
N LEU A 26 -3.75 -11.45 -24.17
CA LEU A 26 -4.10 -12.47 -25.15
C LEU A 26 -5.63 -12.61 -25.31
N TYR A 27 -6.38 -12.58 -24.21
CA TYR A 27 -7.84 -12.64 -24.25
C TYR A 27 -8.44 -11.41 -24.93
N SER A 28 -7.88 -10.23 -24.68
CA SER A 28 -8.29 -8.99 -25.33
C SER A 28 -8.07 -9.07 -26.85
N ILE A 29 -6.93 -9.62 -27.29
CA ILE A 29 -6.66 -9.87 -28.72
C ILE A 29 -7.68 -10.85 -29.31
N ALA A 30 -8.00 -11.94 -28.60
CA ALA A 30 -8.99 -12.92 -29.06
C ALA A 30 -10.40 -12.30 -29.19
N ILE A 31 -10.79 -11.42 -28.26
CA ILE A 31 -12.03 -10.64 -28.33
C ILE A 31 -12.03 -9.70 -29.53
N PHE A 32 -10.95 -8.93 -29.76
CA PHE A 32 -10.84 -8.02 -30.91
C PHE A 32 -10.89 -8.76 -32.25
N ASN A 33 -10.42 -10.00 -32.29
CA ASN A 33 -10.51 -10.86 -33.48
C ASN A 33 -11.80 -11.71 -33.52
N TYR A 34 -12.76 -11.46 -32.63
CA TYR A 34 -14.05 -12.17 -32.53
C TYR A 34 -13.94 -13.68 -32.31
N TRP A 35 -12.80 -14.17 -31.80
CA TRP A 35 -12.62 -15.59 -31.46
C TRP A 35 -13.32 -15.94 -30.14
N THR A 36 -13.52 -14.94 -29.28
CA THR A 36 -14.22 -15.04 -28.00
C THR A 36 -15.08 -13.79 -27.76
N SER A 37 -15.92 -13.81 -26.72
CA SER A 37 -16.83 -12.70 -26.36
C SER A 37 -16.35 -11.95 -25.11
N VAL A 38 -16.65 -10.66 -25.02
CA VAL A 38 -16.44 -9.84 -23.81
C VAL A 38 -17.23 -10.35 -22.62
N ASN A 39 -18.36 -11.04 -22.87
CA ASN A 39 -19.21 -11.62 -21.82
C ASN A 39 -18.68 -12.94 -21.27
N ASP A 40 -17.49 -13.37 -21.69
CA ASP A 40 -16.87 -14.59 -21.22
C ASP A 40 -16.47 -14.45 -19.74
N VAL A 41 -16.86 -15.42 -18.93
CA VAL A 41 -16.56 -15.49 -17.49
C VAL A 41 -15.05 -15.43 -17.24
N LEU A 42 -14.25 -15.98 -18.16
CA LEU A 42 -12.78 -15.93 -18.10
C LEU A 42 -12.24 -14.49 -18.20
N PHE A 43 -12.85 -13.62 -19.01
CA PHE A 43 -12.44 -12.23 -19.15
C PHE A 43 -12.69 -11.45 -17.85
N PHE A 44 -13.86 -11.61 -17.25
CA PHE A 44 -14.19 -11.01 -15.95
C PHE A 44 -13.31 -11.58 -14.82
N GLY A 45 -13.04 -12.88 -14.83
CA GLY A 45 -12.13 -13.52 -13.88
C GLY A 45 -10.71 -12.96 -13.95
N LEU A 46 -10.19 -12.74 -15.16
CA LEU A 46 -8.87 -12.14 -15.39
C LEU A 46 -8.82 -10.67 -14.92
N MET A 47 -9.86 -9.88 -15.20
CA MET A 47 -9.98 -8.50 -14.68
C MET A 47 -10.00 -8.45 -13.15
N GLY A 48 -10.75 -9.36 -12.51
CA GLY A 48 -10.78 -9.50 -11.06
C GLY A 48 -9.43 -9.86 -10.49
N LEU A 49 -8.74 -10.86 -11.06
CA LEU A 49 -7.40 -11.29 -10.64
C LEU A 49 -6.34 -10.20 -10.83
N LEU A 50 -6.39 -9.45 -11.93
CA LEU A 50 -5.54 -8.29 -12.16
C LEU A 50 -5.76 -7.22 -11.08
N SER A 51 -7.02 -6.91 -10.78
CA SER A 51 -7.37 -5.93 -9.75
C SER A 51 -6.89 -6.35 -8.36
N ILE A 52 -7.07 -7.63 -8.00
CA ILE A 52 -6.57 -8.21 -6.75
C ILE A 52 -5.05 -8.19 -6.69
N SER A 53 -4.37 -8.55 -7.79
CA SER A 53 -2.91 -8.54 -7.86
C SER A 53 -2.31 -7.14 -7.78
N GLY A 54 -2.98 -6.14 -8.37
CA GLY A 54 -2.62 -4.73 -8.25
C GLY A 54 -2.76 -4.24 -6.81
N LEU A 55 -3.88 -4.55 -6.16
CA LEU A 55 -4.09 -4.29 -4.73
C LEU A 55 -3.02 -4.94 -3.85
N PHE A 56 -2.66 -6.20 -4.12
CA PHE A 56 -1.61 -6.90 -3.38
C PHE A 56 -0.21 -6.32 -3.60
N ASN A 57 0.14 -5.94 -4.83
CA ASN A 57 1.41 -5.25 -5.11
C ASN A 57 1.48 -3.89 -4.42
N ILE A 58 0.36 -3.18 -4.36
CA ILE A 58 0.23 -1.91 -3.63
C ILE A 58 0.39 -2.13 -2.12
N LEU A 59 -0.22 -3.19 -1.57
CA LEU A 59 -0.13 -3.56 -0.15
C LEU A 59 1.25 -4.11 0.26
N CYS A 60 1.97 -4.75 -0.67
CA CYS A 60 3.27 -5.41 -0.42
C CYS A 60 4.48 -4.61 -0.94
N SER A 61 4.31 -3.34 -1.33
CA SER A 61 5.42 -2.46 -1.68
C SER A 61 6.32 -2.23 -0.45
N ALA A 62 7.63 -2.09 -0.67
CA ALA A 62 8.64 -1.96 0.38
C ALA A 62 8.45 -0.73 1.30
N ASP A 63 7.69 0.27 0.84
CA ASP A 63 7.40 1.52 1.55
C ASP A 63 6.09 1.47 2.37
N VAL A 64 5.51 0.26 2.52
CA VAL A 64 4.25 0.08 3.26
C VAL A 64 4.52 -0.34 4.69
N ALA A 65 4.22 0.56 5.62
CA ALA A 65 4.26 0.22 7.03
C ALA A 65 3.10 -0.71 7.39
N THR A 66 3.43 -1.90 7.89
CA THR A 66 2.42 -2.89 8.32
C THR A 66 1.65 -2.43 9.56
N THR A 67 2.27 -1.60 10.40
CA THR A 67 1.62 -0.91 11.52
C THR A 67 2.16 0.52 11.63
N LEU A 68 1.30 1.43 12.03
CA LEU A 68 1.63 2.83 12.32
C LEU A 68 0.93 3.20 13.63
N SER A 69 1.70 3.61 14.62
CA SER A 69 1.22 4.11 15.92
C SER A 69 1.94 5.41 16.25
N VAL A 70 1.32 6.22 17.10
CA VAL A 70 1.97 7.37 17.73
C VAL A 70 2.14 7.01 19.20
N GLU A 71 3.37 7.06 19.69
CA GLU A 71 3.73 6.76 21.06
C GLU A 71 4.50 7.95 21.64
N GLY A 72 3.85 8.72 22.52
CA GLY A 72 4.40 9.97 23.01
C GLY A 72 4.63 10.96 21.86
N ASP A 73 5.87 11.41 21.69
CA ASP A 73 6.29 12.36 20.65
C ASP A 73 6.96 11.68 19.43
N GLN A 74 6.71 10.38 19.24
CA GLN A 74 7.30 9.60 18.16
C GLN A 74 6.23 8.86 17.36
N VAL A 75 6.38 8.90 16.03
CA VAL A 75 5.69 8.04 15.09
C VAL A 75 6.47 6.73 14.99
N CYS A 76 5.84 5.65 15.44
CA CYS A 76 6.39 4.30 15.43
C CYS A 76 5.78 3.50 14.28
N TYR A 77 6.62 2.86 13.48
CA TYR A 77 6.18 1.94 12.44
C TYR A 77 7.15 0.77 12.26
N PHE A 78 6.69 -0.30 11.62
CA PHE A 78 7.57 -1.35 11.12
C PHE A 78 7.87 -1.12 9.65
N ASP A 79 9.16 -1.05 9.32
CA ASP A 79 9.65 -1.01 7.94
C ASP A 79 9.43 -2.39 7.26
N GLY A 80 9.56 -2.47 5.94
CA GLY A 80 9.44 -3.70 5.14
C GLY A 80 10.40 -4.83 5.56
N LYS A 81 11.43 -4.51 6.37
CA LYS A 81 12.34 -5.47 7.01
C LYS A 81 11.94 -5.89 8.44
N HIS A 82 10.77 -5.46 8.92
CA HIS A 82 10.26 -5.67 10.28
C HIS A 82 11.10 -5.07 11.41
N TYR A 83 11.90 -4.04 11.11
CA TYR A 83 12.53 -3.23 12.15
C TYR A 83 11.54 -2.20 12.67
N ARG A 84 11.47 -2.04 13.99
CA ARG A 84 10.75 -0.94 14.61
C ARG A 84 11.52 0.35 14.34
N VAL A 85 10.93 1.24 13.57
CA VAL A 85 11.45 2.57 13.29
C VAL A 85 10.62 3.56 14.10
N ALA A 86 11.30 4.38 14.89
CA ALA A 86 10.69 5.47 15.63
C ALA A 86 11.23 6.78 15.07
N VAL A 87 10.33 7.64 14.60
CA VAL A 87 10.65 8.93 14.00
C VAL A 87 9.98 10.03 14.83
N PRO A 88 10.68 11.09 15.24
CA PRO A 88 10.07 12.20 15.95
C PRO A 88 8.92 12.81 15.16
N VAL A 89 7.82 13.16 15.83
CA VAL A 89 6.66 13.78 15.15
C VAL A 89 7.06 15.13 14.53
N ALA A 90 8.05 15.82 15.11
CA ALA A 90 8.62 17.05 14.57
C ALA A 90 9.21 16.89 13.15
N GLU A 91 9.67 15.69 12.78
CA GLU A 91 10.21 15.42 11.43
C GLU A 91 9.12 15.22 10.38
N VAL A 92 7.85 15.08 10.76
CA VAL A 92 6.73 14.91 9.81
C VAL A 92 6.52 16.22 9.05
N THR A 93 6.67 16.20 7.73
CA THR A 93 6.47 17.38 6.89
C THR A 93 5.02 17.51 6.47
N GLU A 94 4.42 16.42 5.99
CA GLU A 94 3.08 16.41 5.43
C GLU A 94 2.35 15.09 5.70
N VAL A 95 1.02 15.15 5.87
CA VAL A 95 0.17 13.96 6.03
C VAL A 95 -1.00 14.06 5.05
N LYS A 96 -1.13 13.09 4.15
CA LYS A 96 -2.19 13.03 3.12
C LYS A 96 -3.03 11.78 3.30
N VAL A 97 -4.34 11.93 3.12
CA VAL A 97 -5.27 10.81 3.00
C VAL A 97 -5.75 10.77 1.55
N GLN A 98 -5.69 9.60 0.94
CA GLN A 98 -6.18 9.35 -0.40
C GLN A 98 -7.15 8.17 -0.36
N ASN A 99 -8.42 8.44 -0.65
CA ASN A 99 -9.43 7.41 -0.84
C ASN A 99 -9.35 6.91 -2.28
N LEU A 100 -8.99 5.64 -2.45
CA LEU A 100 -8.99 4.92 -3.71
C LEU A 100 -10.29 4.11 -3.80
N LEU A 101 -10.62 3.65 -5.01
CA LEU A 101 -11.86 2.91 -5.30
C LEU A 101 -12.11 1.68 -4.38
N LEU A 102 -11.04 1.02 -3.93
CA LEU A 102 -11.12 -0.24 -3.18
C LEU A 102 -10.40 -0.21 -1.82
N CYS A 103 -9.74 0.91 -1.48
CA CYS A 103 -8.97 1.06 -0.26
C CYS A 103 -8.74 2.53 0.06
N ASN A 104 -8.35 2.82 1.30
CA ASN A 104 -7.79 4.14 1.64
C ASN A 104 -6.28 4.02 1.81
N ARG A 105 -5.59 5.14 1.57
CA ARG A 105 -4.15 5.27 1.69
C ARG A 105 -3.82 6.51 2.51
N LEU A 106 -3.17 6.33 3.65
CA LEU A 106 -2.52 7.41 4.39
C LEU A 106 -1.05 7.49 3.93
N ILE A 107 -0.59 8.70 3.65
CA ILE A 107 0.78 8.99 3.27
C ILE A 107 1.34 9.96 4.30
N VAL A 108 2.48 9.63 4.89
CA VAL A 108 3.21 10.45 5.84
C VAL A 108 4.57 10.75 5.23
N ASP A 109 4.82 12.01 4.92
CA ASP A 109 6.10 12.49 4.44
C ASP A 109 6.92 13.00 5.65
N PHE A 110 8.20 12.66 5.68
CA PHE A 110 9.15 13.07 6.71
C PHE A 110 10.28 13.91 6.10
N SER A 111 11.00 14.61 6.98
CA SER A 111 12.23 15.31 6.62
C SER A 111 13.27 14.35 6.02
N GLY A 112 14.06 14.83 5.06
CA GLY A 112 15.06 13.99 4.38
C GLY A 112 14.50 13.03 3.32
N SER A 113 13.39 13.40 2.66
CA SER A 113 12.80 12.68 1.52
C SER A 113 12.31 11.25 1.83
N ARG A 114 12.01 10.95 3.10
CA ARG A 114 11.40 9.68 3.48
C ARG A 114 9.88 9.80 3.38
N ARG A 115 9.25 8.83 2.73
CA ARG A 115 7.78 8.75 2.59
C ARG A 115 7.32 7.39 3.09
N LEU A 116 6.26 7.40 3.88
CA LEU A 116 5.61 6.20 4.38
C LEU A 116 4.17 6.17 3.87
N ALA A 117 3.77 5.03 3.31
CA ALA A 117 2.39 4.80 2.92
C ALA A 117 1.78 3.69 3.81
N ARG A 118 0.54 3.86 4.24
CA ARG A 118 -0.22 2.81 4.92
C ARG A 118 -1.61 2.72 4.32
N PHE A 119 -2.05 1.50 4.07
CA PHE A 119 -3.34 1.21 3.44
C PHE A 119 -4.33 0.66 4.45
N ASN A 120 -5.63 0.81 4.16
CA ASN A 120 -6.74 0.24 4.92
C ASN A 120 -6.69 0.60 6.40
N ILE A 121 -6.57 1.90 6.68
CA ILE A 121 -6.66 2.43 8.04
C ILE A 121 -8.13 2.65 8.38
N ASP A 122 -8.53 2.19 9.55
CA ASP A 122 -9.84 2.53 10.11
C ASP A 122 -9.87 4.02 10.44
N ASN A 123 -10.78 4.76 9.79
CA ASN A 123 -10.93 6.21 9.94
C ASN A 123 -9.62 7.02 9.70
N PRO A 124 -9.12 7.06 8.45
CA PRO A 124 -7.82 7.66 8.13
C PRO A 124 -7.78 9.19 8.37
N GLU A 125 -8.92 9.86 8.31
CA GLU A 125 -9.04 11.30 8.56
C GLU A 125 -8.84 11.63 10.04
N ALA A 126 -9.50 10.89 10.94
CA ALA A 126 -9.30 11.05 12.38
C ALA A 126 -7.83 10.79 12.78
N PHE A 127 -7.20 9.78 12.18
CA PHE A 127 -5.79 9.50 12.43
C PHE A 127 -4.86 10.62 11.92
N ARG A 128 -5.12 11.17 10.72
CA ARG A 128 -4.40 12.34 10.20
C ARG A 128 -4.51 13.52 11.17
N ASP A 129 -5.72 13.84 11.61
CA ASP A 129 -5.98 15.00 12.45
C ASP A 129 -5.31 14.84 13.84
N TYR A 130 -5.35 13.62 14.39
CA TYR A 130 -4.61 13.28 15.61
C TYR A 130 -3.10 13.48 15.46
N LEU A 131 -2.51 13.05 14.34
CA LEU A 131 -1.08 13.16 14.08
C LEU A 131 -0.64 14.63 13.86
N LEU A 132 -1.50 15.44 13.23
CA LEU A 132 -1.29 16.88 13.10
C LEU A 132 -1.41 17.62 14.43
N GLN A 133 -2.36 17.21 15.30
CA GLN A 133 -2.46 17.74 16.67
C GLN A 133 -1.23 17.39 17.51
N ALA A 134 -0.75 16.14 17.44
CA ALA A 134 0.48 15.73 18.10
C ALA A 134 1.69 16.56 17.64
N LYS A 135 1.80 16.83 16.33
CA LYS A 135 2.83 17.71 15.76
C LYS A 135 2.73 19.14 16.28
N ALA A 136 1.52 19.70 16.36
CA ALA A 136 1.31 21.03 16.89
C ALA A 136 1.68 21.12 18.38
N GLY A 137 1.37 20.09 19.17
CA GLY A 137 1.76 20.01 20.58
C GLY A 137 3.27 19.89 20.77
N ALA A 138 3.96 19.10 19.93
CA ALA A 138 5.41 18.95 19.95
C ALA A 138 6.15 20.28 19.65
N ALA A 139 5.62 21.07 18.72
CA ALA A 139 6.18 22.37 18.36
C ALA A 139 6.04 23.44 19.47
N VAL A 140 5.10 23.27 20.42
CA VAL A 140 4.89 24.20 21.54
C VAL A 140 5.79 23.85 22.74
N ALA A 141 6.28 22.62 22.81
CA ALA A 141 7.13 22.13 23.89
C ALA A 141 8.65 22.29 23.62
N ALA A 142 9.03 22.67 22.39
CA ALA A 142 10.41 22.93 21.96
C ALA A 142 10.75 24.43 22.02
#